data_AF-A0A931P8H5-F1
#
_entry.id   AF-A0A931P8H5-F1
#
_cell.length_a   1.000
_cell.length_b   1.000
_cell.length_c   1.000
_cell.angle_alpha   90.00
_cell.angle_beta   90.00
_cell.angle_gamma   90.00
#
_symmetry.space_group_name_H-M   'P 1'
#
loop_
_entity.id
_entity.type
_entity.pdbx_description
1 polymer ?
#
loop_
_entity_poly.entity_id
_entity_poly.type
_entity_poly.pdbx_seq_one_letter_code
_entity_poly.pdbx_strand_id
1 'polypeptide(L)'
;MDKKIMAALLLFVVALPINTSAHASVFGGSNLSFTGYPSPQCRKPYKPYEFTSQFDVDTYNDEVERYVRCIKEYIDNASNDIDRIKEAVNTAVNEANSR
;
A
#
# COMPACT_ATOMS: atom_id res chain seq x y z
N MET A 1 44.95 2.72 28.88
CA MET A 1 43.97 1.82 28.25
C MET A 1 44.52 1.41 26.91
N ASP A 2 44.72 0.10 26.70
CA ASP A 2 45.49 -0.43 25.58
C ASP A 2 44.80 -0.16 24.23
N LYS A 3 45.57 0.22 23.19
CA LYS A 3 45.01 0.52 21.85
C LYS A 3 44.31 -0.70 21.25
N LYS A 4 44.77 -1.90 21.63
CA LYS A 4 44.16 -3.20 21.31
C LYS A 4 42.83 -3.42 22.04
N ILE A 5 42.72 -2.98 23.29
CA ILE A 5 41.48 -3.06 24.09
C ILE A 5 40.45 -2.06 23.55
N MET A 6 40.87 -0.84 23.18
CA MET A 6 39.99 0.12 22.50
C MET A 6 39.51 -0.37 21.15
N ALA A 7 40.39 -0.98 20.33
CA ALA A 7 40.01 -1.55 19.03
C ALA A 7 39.05 -2.75 19.19
N ALA A 8 39.25 -3.61 20.19
CA ALA A 8 38.37 -4.73 20.47
C ALA A 8 36.98 -4.27 20.95
N LEU A 9 36.90 -3.21 21.77
CA LEU A 9 35.63 -2.61 22.18
C LEU A 9 34.90 -1.93 21.01
N LEU A 10 35.64 -1.24 20.12
CA LEU A 10 35.08 -0.64 18.90
C LEU A 10 34.54 -1.71 17.92
N LEU A 11 35.19 -2.86 17.83
CA LEU A 11 34.73 -3.99 17.02
C LEU A 11 33.49 -4.70 17.61
N PHE A 12 33.35 -4.75 18.93
CA PHE A 12 32.22 -5.40 19.59
C PHE A 12 30.91 -4.60 19.49
N VAL A 13 30.99 -3.27 19.46
CA VAL A 13 29.81 -2.38 19.33
C VAL A 13 29.19 -2.45 17.92
N VAL A 14 29.96 -2.79 16.89
CA VAL A 14 29.49 -2.89 15.49
C VAL A 14 28.73 -4.20 15.21
N ALA A 15 28.88 -5.21 16.07
CA ALA A 15 28.31 -6.55 15.88
C ALA A 15 26.96 -6.77 16.60
N LEU A 16 26.34 -5.74 17.16
CA LEU A 16 24.98 -5.87 17.71
C LEU A 16 23.98 -5.88 16.54
N PRO A 17 23.26 -6.98 16.27
CA PRO A 17 22.14 -6.93 15.34
C PRO A 17 21.09 -6.02 15.97
N ILE A 18 20.99 -4.80 15.45
CA ILE A 18 19.88 -3.91 15.75
C ILE A 18 18.66 -4.58 15.13
N ASN A 19 17.96 -5.42 15.91
CA ASN A 19 16.68 -5.99 15.55
C ASN A 19 15.65 -4.86 15.59
N THR A 20 15.73 -3.93 14.64
CA THR A 20 14.64 -3.03 14.36
C THR A 20 13.59 -3.88 13.66
N SER A 21 12.55 -4.31 14.37
CA SER A 21 11.35 -4.83 13.74
C SER A 21 10.82 -3.72 12.83
N ALA A 22 11.08 -3.85 11.54
CA ALA A 22 10.61 -2.93 10.53
C ALA A 22 9.08 -3.08 10.45
N HIS A 23 8.36 -2.29 11.24
CA HIS A 23 6.94 -2.08 11.03
C HIS A 23 6.83 -1.13 9.83
N ALA A 24 6.71 -1.70 8.63
CA ALA A 24 6.33 -0.91 7.48
C ALA A 24 4.88 -0.47 7.69
N SER A 25 4.67 0.77 8.10
CA SER A 25 3.32 1.32 8.12
C SER A 25 2.89 1.54 6.66
N VAL A 26 1.95 0.72 6.18
CA VAL A 26 1.32 0.94 4.87
C VAL A 26 0.46 2.20 4.94
N PHE A 27 0.92 3.26 4.28
CA PHE A 27 0.19 4.53 4.19
C PHE A 27 -0.73 4.54 2.97
N GLY A 28 -2.02 4.79 3.19
CA GLY A 28 -3.02 4.91 2.13
C GLY A 28 -4.43 4.59 2.58
N GLY A 29 -5.38 4.64 1.65
CA GLY A 29 -6.77 4.29 1.91
C GLY A 29 -6.99 2.79 2.13
N SER A 30 -8.26 2.41 2.22
CA SER A 30 -8.71 1.03 2.39
C SER A 30 -10.06 0.88 1.71
N ASN A 31 -10.32 -0.27 1.07
CA ASN A 31 -11.70 -0.63 0.72
C ASN A 31 -12.28 -1.66 1.69
N LEU A 32 -11.50 -2.12 2.68
CA LEU A 32 -11.95 -3.12 3.65
C LEU A 32 -13.12 -2.57 4.47
N SER A 33 -14.25 -3.26 4.40
CA SER A 33 -15.49 -2.89 5.10
C SER A 33 -15.89 -4.00 6.08
N PHE A 34 -16.78 -3.68 7.01
CA PHE A 34 -17.34 -4.65 7.95
C PHE A 34 -18.03 -5.84 7.26
N THR A 35 -18.61 -5.62 6.07
CA THR A 35 -19.29 -6.66 5.29
C THR A 35 -18.39 -7.39 4.30
N GLY A 36 -17.07 -7.14 4.34
CA GLY A 36 -16.09 -7.75 3.45
C GLY A 36 -15.50 -6.73 2.47
N TYR A 37 -15.18 -7.20 1.25
CA TYR A 37 -14.54 -6.40 0.22
C TYR A 37 -15.55 -5.97 -0.85
N PRO A 38 -16.00 -4.70 -0.87
CA PRO A 38 -17.03 -4.24 -1.80
C PRO A 38 -16.48 -4.16 -3.23
N SER A 39 -17.35 -4.27 -4.24
CA SER A 39 -16.97 -3.95 -5.62
C SER A 39 -16.71 -2.45 -5.79
N PRO A 40 -15.87 -2.03 -6.76
CA PRO A 40 -15.62 -0.61 -7.02
C PRO A 40 -16.92 0.11 -7.41
N GLN A 41 -17.22 1.21 -6.72
CA GLN A 41 -18.41 2.04 -6.98
C GLN A 41 -18.10 3.15 -7.99
N CYS A 42 -17.47 2.79 -9.11
CA CYS A 42 -17.04 3.73 -10.14
C CYS A 42 -18.04 3.79 -11.29
N ARG A 43 -18.48 4.99 -11.67
CA ARG A 43 -19.42 5.19 -12.78
C ARG A 43 -18.70 5.06 -14.13
N LYS A 44 -18.96 3.97 -14.85
CA LYS A 44 -18.41 3.78 -16.21
C LYS A 44 -19.00 4.83 -17.17
N PRO A 45 -18.17 5.53 -17.96
CA PRO A 45 -18.65 6.48 -18.95
C PRO A 45 -19.44 5.77 -20.05
N TYR A 46 -20.46 6.45 -20.58
CA TYR A 46 -21.22 5.97 -21.73
C TYR A 46 -20.69 6.65 -23.00
N LYS A 47 -20.26 5.85 -23.98
CA LYS A 47 -19.83 6.38 -25.27
C LYS A 47 -21.06 6.52 -26.19
N PRO A 48 -21.43 7.74 -26.64
CA PRO A 48 -22.50 7.91 -27.61
C PRO A 48 -22.11 7.29 -28.97
N TYR A 49 -23.12 7.00 -29.80
CA TYR A 49 -22.92 6.45 -31.14
C TYR A 49 -22.07 7.40 -32.01
N GLU A 50 -22.37 8.70 -31.94
CA GLU A 50 -21.62 9.79 -32.57
C GLU A 50 -21.45 10.94 -31.58
N PHE A 51 -20.33 11.66 -31.70
CA PHE A 51 -20.12 12.93 -31.01
C PHE A 51 -20.54 14.06 -31.95
N THR A 52 -21.45 14.93 -31.50
CA THR A 52 -22.03 15.97 -32.35
C THR A 52 -21.37 17.34 -32.18
N SER A 53 -20.54 17.47 -31.14
CA SER A 53 -19.82 18.69 -30.83
C SER A 53 -18.51 18.40 -30.10
N GLN A 54 -17.60 19.39 -30.07
CA GLN A 54 -16.39 19.32 -29.25
C GLN A 54 -16.73 19.20 -27.76
N PHE A 55 -17.81 19.84 -27.31
CA PHE A 55 -18.29 19.75 -25.93
C PHE A 55 -18.65 18.31 -25.52
N ASP A 56 -19.25 17.52 -26.43
CA ASP A 56 -19.56 16.11 -26.16
C ASP A 56 -18.28 15.28 -25.98
N VAL A 57 -17.26 15.56 -26.78
CA VAL A 57 -15.94 14.90 -26.71
C VAL A 57 -15.26 15.23 -25.40
N ASP A 58 -15.20 16.51 -25.03
CA ASP A 58 -14.55 16.98 -23.81
C ASP A 58 -15.24 16.37 -22.57
N THR A 59 -16.57 16.37 -22.56
CA THR A 59 -17.37 15.77 -21.48
C THR A 59 -17.09 14.27 -21.34
N TYR A 60 -17.06 13.52 -22.45
CA TYR A 60 -16.77 12.09 -22.40
C TYR A 60 -15.35 11.81 -21.91
N ASN A 61 -14.36 12.60 -22.34
CA ASN A 61 -12.99 12.47 -21.87
C ASN A 61 -12.88 12.71 -20.36
N ASP A 62 -13.54 13.75 -19.84
CA ASP A 62 -13.60 14.03 -18.39
C ASP A 62 -14.26 12.88 -17.60
N GLU A 63 -15.29 12.25 -18.16
CA GLU A 63 -15.90 11.06 -17.55
C GLU A 63 -14.98 9.85 -17.54
N VAL A 64 -14.25 9.61 -18.65
CA VAL A 64 -13.24 8.56 -18.74
C VAL A 64 -12.14 8.78 -17.72
N GLU A 65 -11.61 9.99 -17.61
CA GLU A 65 -10.55 10.32 -16.66
C GLU A 65 -11.00 10.09 -15.21
N ARG A 66 -12.21 10.55 -14.86
CA ARG A 66 -12.79 10.31 -13.52
C ARG A 66 -12.96 8.82 -13.23
N TYR A 67 -13.47 8.05 -14.19
CA TYR A 67 -13.63 6.61 -14.04
C TYR A 67 -12.28 5.91 -13.83
N VAL A 68 -11.29 6.21 -14.66
CA VAL A 68 -9.94 5.62 -14.53
C VAL A 68 -9.32 5.97 -13.18
N ARG A 69 -9.45 7.23 -12.73
CA ARG A 69 -8.94 7.66 -11.43
C ARG A 69 -9.59 6.89 -10.28
N CYS A 70 -10.92 6.75 -10.29
CA CYS A 70 -11.67 5.98 -9.29
C CYS A 70 -11.21 4.51 -9.24
N ILE A 71 -11.05 3.86 -10.40
CA ILE A 71 -10.60 2.47 -10.46
C ILE A 71 -9.16 2.33 -9.94
N LYS A 72 -8.27 3.27 -10.28
CA LYS A 72 -6.90 3.27 -9.75
C LYS A 72 -6.88 3.39 -8.23
N GLU A 73 -7.64 4.33 -7.66
CA GLU A 73 -7.74 4.49 -6.21
C GLU A 73 -8.25 3.21 -5.53
N TYR A 74 -9.27 2.57 -6.11
CA TYR A 74 -9.75 1.28 -5.61
C TYR A 74 -8.65 0.20 -5.63
N ILE A 75 -7.86 0.11 -6.70
CA ILE A 75 -6.75 -0.85 -6.81
C ILE A 75 -5.65 -0.54 -5.80
N ASP A 76 -5.27 0.72 -5.65
CA ASP A 76 -4.23 1.17 -4.72
C ASP A 76 -4.64 0.85 -3.27
N ASN A 77 -5.89 1.15 -2.90
CA ASN A 77 -6.45 0.79 -1.61
C ASN A 77 -6.44 -0.73 -1.36
N ALA A 78 -6.73 -1.53 -2.40
CA ALA A 78 -6.67 -2.99 -2.30
C ALA A 78 -5.26 -3.52 -2.12
N SER A 79 -4.27 -2.95 -2.80
CA SER A 79 -2.87 -3.29 -2.57
C SER A 79 -2.48 -2.98 -1.12
N ASN A 80 -2.87 -1.80 -0.61
CA ASN A 80 -2.58 -1.40 0.76
C ASN A 80 -3.22 -2.34 1.79
N ASP A 81 -4.46 -2.78 1.54
CA ASP A 81 -5.14 -3.77 2.40
C ASP A 81 -4.41 -5.11 2.41
N ILE A 82 -3.98 -5.61 1.24
CA ILE A 82 -3.24 -6.87 1.11
C ILE A 82 -1.92 -6.81 1.90
N ASP A 83 -1.19 -5.70 1.80
CA ASP A 83 0.10 -5.55 2.47
C ASP A 83 -0.07 -5.51 3.99
N ARG A 84 -1.06 -4.76 4.50
CA ARG A 84 -1.40 -4.76 5.94
C ARG A 84 -1.79 -6.15 6.45
N ILE A 85 -2.56 -6.91 5.66
CA ILE A 85 -2.95 -8.28 6.03
C ILE A 85 -1.73 -9.19 6.11
N LYS A 86 -0.82 -9.13 5.13
CA LYS A 86 0.43 -9.92 5.15
C LYS A 86 1.29 -9.57 6.35
N GLU A 87 1.43 -8.29 6.68
CA GLU A 87 2.17 -7.84 7.85
C GLU A 87 1.56 -8.40 9.14
N ALA A 88 0.25 -8.30 9.31
CA ALA A 88 -0.45 -8.85 10.47
C ALA A 88 -0.27 -10.37 10.61
N VAL A 89 -0.34 -11.10 9.50
CA VAL A 89 -0.07 -12.55 9.47
C VAL A 89 1.37 -12.84 9.90
N ASN A 90 2.35 -12.13 9.34
CA ASN A 90 3.76 -12.32 9.69
C ASN A 90 4.03 -12.00 11.17
N THR A 91 3.41 -10.95 11.71
CA THR A 91 3.49 -10.63 13.15
C THR A 91 2.97 -11.79 14.00
N ALA A 92 1.81 -12.34 13.68
CA ALA A 92 1.23 -13.46 14.42
C ALA A 92 2.10 -14.74 14.34
N VAL A 93 2.66 -15.02 13.16
CA VAL A 93 3.61 -16.15 12.97
C VAL A 93 4.87 -15.96 13.81
N ASN A 94 5.44 -14.76 13.82
CA ASN A 94 6.64 -14.46 14.60
C ASN A 94 6.36 -14.60 16.11
N GLU A 95 5.22 -14.10 16.59
CA GLU A 95 4.80 -14.25 17.99
C GLU A 95 4.63 -15.72 18.38
N ALA A 96 4.08 -16.55 17.49
CA ALA A 96 3.95 -17.99 17.71
C ALA A 96 5.31 -18.70 17.74
N ASN A 97 6.26 -18.30 16.90
CA ASN A 97 7.59 -18.90 16.82
C ASN A 97 8.55 -18.42 17.91
N SER A 98 8.31 -17.26 18.53
CA SER A 98 9.08 -16.76 19.67
C SER A 98 8.66 -17.36 21.01
N ARG A 99 7.90 -18.47 21.00
CA ARG A 99 7.45 -19.20 22.20
C ARG A 99 8.47 -20.22 22.69
#